data_AF-A0A924GE49-F1
#
_entry.id   AF-A0A924GE49-F1
#
_cell.length_a   1.000
_cell.length_b   1.000
_cell.length_c   1.000
_cell.angle_alpha   90.00
_cell.angle_beta   90.00
_cell.angle_gamma   90.00
#
_symmetry.space_group_name_H-M   'P 1'
#
loop_
_entity.id
_entity.type
_entity.pdbx_description
1 polymer ?
#
loop_
_entity_poly.entity_id
_entity_poly.type
_entity_poly.pdbx_seq_one_letter_code
_entity_poly.pdbx_strand_id
1 'polypeptide(L)'
;MTLNSNFAGPVVLAGRSKLTGSERGLDALIGLVILLSQALVGFLTVSALFIAGSAEVATNPSATDSISVGFALALFGSSIIVAITLIVYLVRIATGRASWRAPLVGAILMTVVLIIGYAIMASGS
;
A
#
# COMPACT_ATOMS: atom_id res chain seq x y z
N MET A 1 -31.10 55.72 0.81
CA MET A 1 -31.02 54.44 1.56
C MET A 1 -30.48 53.38 0.62
N THR A 2 -29.19 53.09 0.70
CA THR A 2 -28.51 52.06 -0.07
C THR A 2 -28.31 50.85 0.85
N LEU A 3 -28.99 49.75 0.55
CA LEU A 3 -28.86 48.49 1.29
C LEU A 3 -27.47 47.91 1.02
N ASN A 4 -26.59 48.01 2.02
CA ASN A 4 -25.32 47.32 2.07
C ASN A 4 -25.59 45.83 2.30
N SER A 5 -25.65 45.07 1.21
CA SER A 5 -25.68 43.60 1.24
C SER A 5 -24.27 43.07 1.45
N ASN A 6 -23.68 43.35 2.62
CA ASN A 6 -22.58 42.56 3.17
C ASN A 6 -23.15 41.18 3.56
N PHE A 7 -23.56 40.40 2.56
CA PHE A 7 -23.68 38.97 2.71
C PHE A 7 -22.28 38.47 2.99
N ALA A 8 -22.07 38.09 4.24
CA ALA A 8 -21.00 37.22 4.68
C ALA A 8 -20.80 36.16 3.60
N GLY A 9 -19.66 36.23 2.90
CA GLY A 9 -19.29 35.22 1.93
C GLY A 9 -19.43 33.86 2.61
N PRO A 10 -20.10 32.88 1.99
CA PRO A 10 -20.12 31.54 2.54
C PRO A 10 -18.66 31.15 2.70
N VAL A 11 -18.22 30.93 3.95
CA VAL A 11 -16.92 30.33 4.22
C VAL A 11 -16.95 29.03 3.45
N VAL A 12 -16.22 29.02 2.34
CA VAL A 12 -16.01 27.84 1.51
C VAL A 12 -15.16 26.90 2.37
N LEU A 13 -15.80 26.25 3.34
CA LEU A 13 -15.47 24.87 3.65
C LEU A 13 -15.70 24.12 2.34
N ALA A 14 -14.68 24.12 1.47
CA ALA A 14 -14.46 23.11 0.45
C ALA A 14 -14.19 21.76 1.16
N GLY A 15 -15.09 21.37 2.05
CA GLY A 15 -15.07 20.15 2.81
C GLY A 15 -15.44 19.04 1.86
N ARG A 16 -14.42 18.51 1.17
CA ARG A 16 -14.42 17.19 0.54
C ARG A 16 -15.74 16.87 -0.14
N SER A 17 -15.94 17.44 -1.34
CA SER A 17 -17.01 16.98 -2.24
C SER A 17 -16.95 15.44 -2.29
N LYS A 18 -18.01 14.79 -1.81
CA LYS A 18 -18.17 13.34 -1.98
C LYS A 18 -18.18 13.08 -3.47
N LEU A 19 -17.32 12.19 -3.95
CA LEU A 19 -17.29 11.85 -5.38
C LEU A 19 -18.66 11.33 -5.80
N THR A 20 -19.25 11.95 -6.83
CA THR A 20 -20.59 11.60 -7.33
C THR A 20 -20.52 10.67 -8.54
N GLY A 21 -21.45 9.72 -8.64
CA GLY A 21 -21.70 8.91 -9.83
C GLY A 21 -20.45 8.22 -10.41
N SER A 22 -20.17 8.51 -11.69
CA SER A 22 -19.10 7.89 -12.50
C SER A 22 -17.70 8.11 -11.93
N GLU A 23 -17.41 9.29 -11.36
CA GLU A 23 -16.09 9.63 -10.80
C GLU A 23 -15.72 8.75 -9.60
N ARG A 24 -16.71 8.37 -8.80
CA ARG A 24 -16.53 7.43 -7.68
C ARG A 24 -16.26 6.02 -8.17
N GLY A 25 -16.91 5.61 -9.26
CA GLY A 25 -16.68 4.32 -9.91
C GLY A 25 -15.26 4.23 -10.49
N LEU A 26 -14.80 5.27 -11.18
CA LEU A 26 -13.45 5.35 -11.73
C LEU A 26 -12.37 5.36 -10.63
N ASP A 27 -12.55 6.16 -9.57
CA ASP A 27 -11.65 6.18 -8.40
C ASP A 27 -11.53 4.80 -7.75
N ALA A 28 -12.65 4.11 -7.55
CA ALA A 28 -12.66 2.75 -7.03
C ALA A 28 -11.99 1.76 -8.01
N LEU A 29 -12.23 1.86 -9.31
CA LEU A 29 -11.61 0.94 -10.27
C LEU A 29 -10.08 1.12 -10.29
N ILE A 30 -9.60 2.35 -10.31
CA ILE A 30 -8.16 2.65 -10.23
C ILE A 30 -7.58 2.12 -8.92
N GLY A 31 -8.23 2.38 -7.78
CA GLY A 31 -7.78 1.88 -6.49
C GLY A 31 -7.74 0.35 -6.43
N LEU A 32 -8.72 -0.33 -7.03
CA LEU A 32 -8.78 -1.79 -7.13
C LEU A 32 -7.64 -2.34 -7.98
N VAL A 33 -7.38 -1.74 -9.15
CA VAL A 33 -6.27 -2.16 -10.03
C VAL A 33 -4.92 -2.02 -9.31
N ILE A 34 -4.71 -0.91 -8.59
CA ILE A 34 -3.50 -0.71 -7.80
C ILE A 34 -3.40 -1.78 -6.70
N LEU A 35 -4.48 -2.06 -5.99
CA LEU A 35 -4.50 -3.03 -4.89
C LEU A 35 -4.25 -4.46 -5.38
N LEU A 36 -4.85 -4.86 -6.50
CA LEU A 36 -4.60 -6.16 -7.13
C LEU A 36 -3.16 -6.28 -7.63
N SER A 37 -2.66 -5.22 -8.29
CA SER A 37 -1.27 -5.18 -8.75
C SER A 37 -0.29 -5.28 -7.57
N GLN A 38 -0.58 -4.57 -6.48
CA GLN A 38 0.20 -4.63 -5.24
C GLN A 38 0.22 -6.06 -4.66
N ALA A 39 -0.93 -6.72 -4.56
CA ALA A 39 -1.00 -8.08 -4.05
C ALA A 39 -0.25 -9.08 -4.93
N LEU A 40 -0.39 -8.98 -6.26
CA LEU A 40 0.31 -9.83 -7.23
C LEU A 40 1.83 -9.62 -7.16
N VAL A 41 2.29 -8.37 -7.21
CA VAL A 41 3.71 -8.05 -7.12
C VAL A 41 4.28 -8.53 -5.78
N GLY A 42 3.59 -8.25 -4.67
CA GLY A 42 4.02 -8.71 -3.34
C GLY A 42 4.15 -10.24 -3.27
N PHE A 43 3.15 -10.97 -3.77
CA PHE A 43 3.19 -12.44 -3.83
C PHE A 43 4.35 -12.97 -4.68
N LEU A 44 4.55 -12.40 -5.88
CA LEU A 44 5.64 -12.79 -6.77
C LEU A 44 7.02 -12.49 -6.17
N THR A 45 7.20 -11.32 -5.55
CA THR A 45 8.46 -10.94 -4.91
C THR A 45 8.77 -11.84 -3.73
N VAL A 46 7.81 -12.11 -2.84
CA VAL A 46 8.01 -13.01 -1.70
C VAL A 46 8.34 -14.43 -2.18
N SER A 47 7.65 -14.92 -3.21
CA SER A 47 7.94 -16.23 -3.80
C SER A 47 9.35 -16.30 -4.37
N ALA A 48 9.81 -15.25 -5.06
CA ALA A 48 11.17 -15.17 -5.57
C ALA A 48 12.21 -15.12 -4.44
N LEU A 49 11.95 -14.37 -3.37
CA LEU A 49 12.81 -14.31 -2.18
C LEU A 49 12.90 -15.66 -1.48
N PHE A 50 11.79 -16.40 -1.37
CA PHE A 50 11.80 -17.75 -0.80
C PHE A 50 12.72 -18.68 -1.59
N ILE A 51 12.59 -18.70 -2.92
CA ILE A 51 13.43 -19.52 -3.79
C ILE A 51 14.91 -19.12 -3.65
N ALA A 52 15.22 -17.83 -3.73
CA ALA A 52 16.58 -17.32 -3.60
C ALA A 52 17.19 -17.65 -2.23
N GLY A 53 16.45 -17.42 -1.15
CA GLY A 53 16.90 -17.73 0.21
C GLY A 53 17.14 -19.24 0.42
N SER A 54 16.27 -20.09 -0.13
CA SER A 54 16.45 -21.54 -0.03
C SER A 54 17.69 -22.05 -0.77
N ALA A 55 18.01 -21.45 -1.92
CA ALA A 55 19.24 -21.76 -2.65
C ALA A 55 20.49 -21.31 -1.87
N GLU A 56 20.44 -20.13 -1.27
CA GLU A 56 21.57 -19.56 -0.50
C GLU A 56 21.86 -20.36 0.77
N VAL A 57 20.83 -20.83 1.50
CA VAL A 57 21.03 -21.70 2.68
C VAL A 57 21.71 -23.02 2.30
N ALA A 58 21.45 -23.54 1.10
CA ALA A 58 22.08 -24.77 0.63
C ALA A 58 23.57 -24.61 0.34
N THR A 59 24.02 -23.42 -0.08
CA THR A 59 25.42 -23.10 -0.36
C THR A 59 26.17 -22.56 0.85
N ASN A 60 25.51 -21.76 1.68
CA ASN A 60 26.08 -21.05 2.83
C ASN A 60 25.22 -21.25 4.10
N PRO A 61 25.34 -22.40 4.80
CA PRO A 61 24.49 -22.71 5.96
C PRO A 61 24.62 -21.73 7.12
N SER A 62 25.76 -21.03 7.24
CA SER A 62 25.99 -20.00 8.26
C SER A 62 25.11 -18.76 8.08
N ALA A 63 24.55 -18.53 6.89
CA ALA A 63 23.70 -17.40 6.57
C ALA A 63 22.21 -17.61 6.95
N THR A 64 21.85 -18.78 7.50
CA THR A 64 20.46 -19.20 7.75
C THR A 64 19.67 -18.20 8.60
N ASP A 65 20.29 -17.63 9.63
CA ASP A 65 19.61 -16.71 10.56
C ASP A 65 19.22 -15.41 9.85
N SER A 66 20.17 -14.78 9.15
CA SER A 66 19.94 -13.57 8.35
C SER A 66 18.91 -13.78 7.25
N ILE A 67 18.97 -14.92 6.54
CA ILE A 67 18.02 -15.25 5.47
C ILE A 67 16.62 -15.42 6.05
N SER A 68 16.48 -16.15 7.16
CA SER A 68 15.20 -16.40 7.81
C SER A 68 14.57 -15.12 8.34
N VAL A 69 15.36 -14.25 8.98
CA VAL A 69 14.89 -12.96 9.51
C VAL A 69 14.46 -12.03 8.39
N GLY A 70 15.28 -11.88 7.35
CA GLY A 70 14.96 -11.00 6.22
C GLY A 70 13.75 -11.49 5.43
N PHE A 71 13.61 -12.81 5.23
CA PHE A 71 12.43 -13.40 4.61
C PHE A 71 11.17 -13.20 5.46
N ALA A 72 11.23 -13.45 6.77
CA ALA A 72 10.09 -13.26 7.66
C ALA A 72 9.62 -11.79 7.67
N LEU A 73 10.56 -10.84 7.69
CA LEU A 73 10.25 -9.41 7.61
C LEU A 73 9.56 -9.07 6.29
N ALA A 74 10.10 -9.55 5.16
CA ALA A 74 9.51 -9.34 3.84
C ALA A 74 8.09 -9.93 3.76
N LEU A 75 7.89 -11.17 4.23
CA LEU A 75 6.61 -11.87 4.19
C LEU A 75 5.56 -11.20 5.08
N PHE A 76 5.83 -11.09 6.38
CA PHE A 76 4.84 -10.58 7.33
C PHE A 76 4.62 -9.09 7.16
N GLY A 77 5.68 -8.31 6.98
CA GLY A 77 5.56 -6.87 6.82
C GLY A 77 4.79 -6.49 5.55
N SER A 78 5.08 -7.13 4.40
CA SER A 78 4.32 -6.88 3.17
C SER A 78 2.85 -7.31 3.30
N SER A 79 2.58 -8.47 3.89
CA SER A 79 1.23 -8.99 4.09
C SER A 79 0.38 -8.09 5.00
N ILE A 80 0.95 -7.61 6.11
CA ILE A 80 0.30 -6.68 7.03
C ILE A 80 -0.02 -5.36 6.31
N ILE A 81 0.92 -4.83 5.52
CA ILE A 81 0.69 -3.59 4.76
C ILE A 81 -0.45 -3.77 3.76
N VAL A 82 -0.48 -4.88 3.00
CA VAL A 82 -1.58 -5.16 2.06
C VAL A 82 -2.92 -5.24 2.79
N ALA A 83 -2.97 -5.94 3.94
CA ALA A 83 -4.19 -6.06 4.73
C ALA A 83 -4.70 -4.70 5.26
N ILE A 84 -3.81 -3.89 5.83
CA ILE A 84 -4.15 -2.54 6.30
C ILE A 84 -4.62 -1.67 5.13
N THR A 85 -3.92 -1.73 4.00
CA THR A 85 -4.24 -0.96 2.80
C THR A 85 -5.63 -1.32 2.27
N LEU A 86 -5.96 -2.61 2.23
CA LEU A 86 -7.29 -3.10 1.86
C LEU A 86 -8.37 -2.54 2.79
N ILE A 87 -8.18 -2.62 4.10
CA ILE A 87 -9.14 -2.10 5.09
C ILE A 87 -9.35 -0.59 4.88
N VAL A 88 -8.26 0.18 4.79
CA VAL A 88 -8.33 1.64 4.59
C VAL A 88 -9.03 1.98 3.27
N TYR A 89 -8.73 1.24 2.22
CA TYR A 89 -9.34 1.40 0.90
C TYR A 89 -10.86 1.15 0.95
N LEU A 90 -11.29 0.03 1.55
CA LEU A 90 -12.71 -0.30 1.71
C LEU A 90 -13.47 0.75 2.54
N VAL A 91 -12.88 1.21 3.65
CA VAL A 91 -13.46 2.27 4.50
C VAL A 91 -13.60 3.59 3.72
N ARG A 92 -12.60 3.94 2.88
CA ARG A 92 -12.66 5.15 2.04
C ARG A 92 -13.75 5.07 0.97
N ILE A 93 -13.90 3.91 0.34
CA ILE A 93 -15.00 3.66 -0.61
C ILE A 93 -16.34 3.80 0.10
N ALA A 94 -16.52 3.16 1.26
CA ALA A 94 -17.76 3.22 2.03
C ALA A 94 -18.14 4.65 2.44
N THR A 95 -17.14 5.47 2.81
CA THR A 95 -17.34 6.88 3.18
C THR A 95 -17.46 7.85 2.01
N GLY A 96 -17.34 7.38 0.76
CA GLY A 96 -17.46 8.20 -0.46
C GLY A 96 -16.30 9.18 -0.66
N ARG A 97 -15.13 8.88 -0.10
CA ARG A 97 -13.91 9.68 -0.22
C ARG A 97 -13.02 9.11 -1.32
N ALA A 98 -12.16 9.95 -1.90
CA ALA A 98 -11.13 9.51 -2.84
C ALA A 98 -10.28 8.39 -2.23
N SER A 99 -10.36 7.22 -2.86
CA SER A 99 -9.88 5.96 -2.33
C SER A 99 -8.58 5.52 -2.99
N TRP A 100 -8.30 5.90 -4.25
CA TRP A 100 -7.15 5.42 -5.02
C TRP A 100 -5.78 5.73 -4.39
N ARG A 101 -5.68 6.83 -3.63
CA ARG A 101 -4.42 7.23 -2.97
C ARG A 101 -3.97 6.25 -1.88
N ALA A 102 -4.91 5.57 -1.22
CA ALA A 102 -4.56 4.66 -0.14
C ALA A 102 -3.81 3.41 -0.65
N PRO A 103 -4.30 2.69 -1.68
CA PRO A 103 -3.55 1.64 -2.37
C PRO A 103 -2.15 2.06 -2.82
N LEU A 104 -1.99 3.29 -3.32
CA LEU A 104 -0.69 3.77 -3.79
C LEU A 104 0.33 3.93 -2.65
N VAL A 105 -0.09 4.51 -1.52
CA VAL A 105 0.78 4.60 -0.32
C VAL A 105 1.09 3.20 0.22
N GLY A 106 0.10 2.31 0.24
CA GLY A 106 0.29 0.91 0.61
C GLY A 106 1.35 0.22 -0.24
N ALA A 107 1.31 0.41 -1.55
CA ALA A 107 2.28 -0.15 -2.49
C ALA A 107 3.70 0.36 -2.20
N ILE A 108 3.89 1.67 -1.98
CA ILE A 108 5.20 2.25 -1.64
C ILE A 108 5.75 1.64 -0.35
N LEU A 109 4.94 1.59 0.71
CA LEU A 109 5.34 1.02 1.99
C LEU A 109 5.70 -0.47 1.87
N MET A 110 4.91 -1.22 1.09
CA MET A 110 5.18 -2.62 0.81
C MET A 110 6.53 -2.80 0.11
N THR A 111 6.82 -1.98 -0.92
CA THR A 111 8.11 -2.01 -1.62
C THR A 111 9.27 -1.72 -0.67
N VAL A 112 9.14 -0.74 0.22
CA VAL A 112 10.17 -0.43 1.22
C VAL A 112 10.45 -1.63 2.12
N VAL A 113 9.41 -2.29 2.62
CA VAL A 113 9.57 -3.48 3.47
C VAL A 113 10.21 -4.64 2.73
N LEU A 114 9.83 -4.88 1.47
CA LEU A 114 10.42 -5.93 0.65
C LEU A 114 11.92 -5.65 0.40
N ILE A 115 12.29 -4.40 0.14
CA ILE A 115 13.69 -3.99 -0.03
C ILE A 115 14.49 -4.20 1.26
N ILE A 116 13.93 -3.81 2.42
CA ILE A 116 14.61 -3.99 3.71
C ILE A 116 14.79 -5.49 3.99
N GLY A 117 13.75 -6.31 3.79
CA GLY A 117 13.84 -7.76 3.97
C GLY A 117 14.92 -8.38 3.08
N TYR A 118 14.94 -8.01 1.79
CA TYR A 118 16.00 -8.43 0.87
C TYR A 118 17.40 -7.99 1.32
N ALA A 119 17.56 -6.74 1.74
CA ALA A 119 18.85 -6.21 2.19
C ALA A 119 19.39 -6.97 3.42
N ILE A 120 18.51 -7.37 4.35
CA ILE A 120 18.89 -8.21 5.49
C ILE A 120 19.33 -9.59 5.02
N MET A 121 18.59 -10.22 4.10
CA MET A 121 18.99 -11.52 3.53
C MET A 121 20.37 -11.43 2.85
N ALA A 122 20.59 -10.38 2.06
CA ALA A 122 21.83 -10.13 1.33
C ALA A 122 23.01 -9.70 2.23
N SER A 123 22.76 -9.27 3.47
CA SER A 123 23.83 -8.94 4.41
C SER A 123 24.49 -10.17 5.05
N GLY A 124 23.82 -11.32 4.96
CA GLY A 124 24.32 -12.59 5.51
C GLY A 124 24.95 -13.53 4.49
N SER A 125 24.79 -13.24 3.19
CA SER A 125 25.41 -13.98 2.08
C SER A 125 26.86 -13.60 1.87
#